data_AF-A0A925BDB2-F1
#
_entry.id   AF-A0A925BDB2-F1
#
_cell.length_a   1.000
_cell.length_b   1.000
_cell.length_c   1.000
_cell.angle_alpha   90.00
_cell.angle_beta   90.00
_cell.angle_gamma   90.00
#
_symmetry.space_group_name_H-M   'P 1'
#
loop_
_entity.id
_entity.type
_entity.pdbx_description
1 polymer ?
#
loop_
_entity_poly.entity_id
_entity_poly.type
_entity_poly.pdbx_seq_one_letter_code
_entity_poly.pdbx_strand_id
1 'polypeptide(L)'
;MSGEIPGAVRERLSQAIALIGSVPGYEAEAESLREMLVAGRIRYVATMEDRAHAGLLGTITLGPEPFAPGGTLLGLAETLVHERFHLTQNPLEKTVSFWAGVATKSDVMARYEKPAYQAAENFLRRFAQTFPALATESDTELFAVRSSFESSYGEVLS
;
A
#
# COMPACT_ATOMS: atom_id res chain seq x y z
N MET A 1 -17.53 -6.27 15.27
CA MET A 1 -16.70 -5.77 16.39
C MET A 1 -15.69 -4.81 15.81
N SER A 2 -15.74 -3.53 16.17
CA SER A 2 -14.69 -2.56 15.83
C SER A 2 -13.45 -2.94 16.63
N GLY A 3 -12.51 -3.66 16.00
CA GLY A 3 -11.22 -3.93 16.60
C GLY A 3 -10.48 -2.61 16.75
N GLU A 4 -10.37 -2.10 17.97
CA GLU A 4 -9.42 -1.03 18.27
C GLU A 4 -8.04 -1.48 17.80
N ILE A 5 -7.36 -0.62 17.03
CA ILE A 5 -5.99 -0.89 16.61
C ILE A 5 -5.14 -0.98 17.88
N PRO A 6 -4.41 -2.09 18.12
CA PRO A 6 -3.53 -2.23 19.27
C PRO A 6 -2.53 -1.06 19.34
N GLY A 7 -2.16 -0.62 20.55
CA GLY A 7 -1.30 0.56 20.74
C GLY A 7 0.00 0.50 19.93
N ALA A 8 0.70 -0.63 19.95
CA ALA A 8 1.92 -0.84 19.17
C ALA A 8 1.70 -0.76 17.65
N VAL A 9 0.56 -1.27 17.16
CA VAL A 9 0.18 -1.19 15.74
C VAL A 9 -0.10 0.27 15.35
N ARG A 10 -0.82 1.01 16.20
CA ARG A 10 -1.10 2.45 15.97
C ARG A 10 0.16 3.29 15.97
N GLU A 11 1.10 3.02 16.88
CA GLU A 11 2.38 3.70 16.94
C GLU A 11 3.18 3.47 15.65
N ARG A 12 3.31 2.21 15.22
CA ARG A 12 4.04 1.85 14.00
C ARG A 12 3.39 2.46 12.75
N LEU A 13 2.06 2.51 12.69
CA LEU A 13 1.34 3.22 11.63
C LEU A 13 1.64 4.71 11.62
N SER A 14 1.67 5.35 12.79
CA SER A 14 1.98 6.77 12.91
C SER A 14 3.40 7.06 12.44
N GLN A 15 4.36 6.18 12.75
CA GLN A 15 5.74 6.26 12.27
C GLN A 15 5.82 6.09 10.74
N ALA A 16 5.09 5.12 10.17
CA ALA A 16 5.06 4.92 8.71
C ALA A 16 4.45 6.11 7.98
N ILE A 17 3.36 6.69 8.50
CA ILE A 17 2.75 7.90 7.95
C ILE A 17 3.69 9.10 8.04
N ALA A 18 4.42 9.24 9.15
CA ALA A 18 5.43 10.28 9.29
C ALA A 18 6.58 10.09 8.27
N LEU A 19 6.97 8.84 7.98
CA LEU A 19 7.95 8.51 6.95
C LEU A 19 7.45 8.89 5.55
N ILE A 20 6.18 8.63 5.23
CA ILE A 20 5.59 9.07 3.95
C ILE A 20 5.68 10.59 3.83
N GLY A 21 5.29 11.31 4.89
CA GLY A 21 5.29 12.77 4.90
C GLY A 21 6.66 13.42 4.88
N SER A 22 7.75 12.66 5.09
CA SER A 22 9.12 13.18 4.97
C SER A 22 9.67 13.06 3.55
N VAL A 23 8.97 12.40 2.64
CA VAL A 23 9.32 12.28 1.22
C VAL A 23 8.67 13.44 0.43
N PRO A 24 9.47 14.32 -0.22
CA PRO A 24 8.93 15.45 -0.97
C PRO A 24 7.96 15.03 -2.08
N GLY A 25 6.75 15.57 -2.04
CA GLY A 25 5.65 15.26 -2.97
C GLY A 25 4.59 14.30 -2.40
N TYR A 26 4.78 13.76 -1.19
CA TYR A 26 3.86 12.83 -0.52
C TYR A 26 3.20 13.42 0.73
N GLU A 27 3.33 14.73 0.97
CA GLU A 27 2.83 15.40 2.16
C GLU A 27 1.30 15.31 2.28
N ALA A 28 0.58 15.50 1.16
CA ALA A 28 -0.87 15.38 1.12
C ALA A 28 -1.35 13.94 1.33
N GLU A 29 -0.61 12.96 0.80
CA GLU A 29 -0.86 11.53 1.00
C GLU A 29 -0.77 11.18 2.50
N ALA A 30 0.31 11.64 3.14
CA ALA A 30 0.56 11.44 4.57
C ALA A 30 -0.49 12.12 5.45
N GLU A 31 -0.91 13.35 5.13
CA GLU A 31 -2.00 14.03 5.82
C GLU A 31 -3.30 13.24 5.72
N SER A 32 -3.65 12.81 4.50
CA SER A 32 -4.86 12.02 4.26
C SER A 32 -4.87 10.72 5.07
N LEU A 33 -3.73 10.01 5.11
CA LEU A 33 -3.58 8.80 5.93
C LEU A 33 -3.67 9.09 7.44
N ARG A 34 -3.12 10.22 7.89
CA ARG A 34 -3.21 10.64 9.30
C ARG A 34 -4.66 10.92 9.71
N GLU A 35 -5.39 11.67 8.90
CA GLU A 35 -6.83 11.92 9.11
C GLU A 35 -7.63 10.62 9.13
N MET A 36 -7.31 9.68 8.24
CA MET A 36 -7.94 8.36 8.23
C MET A 36 -7.64 7.55 9.50
N LEU A 37 -6.41 7.59 10.00
CA LEU A 37 -6.02 6.90 11.24
C LEU A 37 -6.75 7.47 12.47
N VAL A 38 -6.91 8.79 12.53
CA VAL A 38 -7.66 9.49 13.59
C VAL A 38 -9.15 9.19 13.49
N ALA A 39 -9.70 9.18 12.27
CA ALA A 39 -11.11 8.90 12.01
C ALA A 39 -11.48 7.40 12.10
N GLY A 40 -10.54 6.50 12.40
CA GLY A 40 -10.80 5.05 12.47
C GLY A 40 -11.09 4.40 11.11
N ARG A 41 -10.62 5.00 10.02
CA ARG A 41 -10.74 4.49 8.65
C ARG A 41 -9.55 3.62 8.23
N ILE A 42 -8.48 3.58 9.01
CA ILE A 42 -7.47 2.52 8.95
C ILE A 42 -7.82 1.49 10.03
N ARG A 43 -7.85 0.21 9.65
CA ARG A 43 -8.24 -0.90 10.53
C ARG A 43 -7.18 -1.98 10.53
N TYR A 44 -7.14 -2.74 11.62
CA TYR A 44 -6.25 -3.88 11.77
C TYR A 44 -7.08 -5.14 12.02
N VAL A 45 -6.80 -6.21 11.27
CA VAL A 45 -7.46 -7.50 11.40
C VAL A 45 -6.41 -8.59 11.51
N ALA A 46 -6.22 -9.11 12.73
CA ALA A 46 -5.15 -10.05 13.05
C ALA A 46 -5.26 -11.41 12.31
N THR A 47 -6.44 -11.77 11.82
CA THR A 47 -6.71 -13.02 11.11
C THR A 47 -6.77 -12.84 9.60
N MET A 48 -6.46 -11.64 9.09
CA MET A 48 -6.49 -11.38 7.66
C MET A 48 -5.27 -12.02 7.00
N GLU A 49 -5.50 -12.74 5.90
CA GLU A 49 -4.44 -13.40 5.13
C GLU A 49 -3.66 -12.39 4.28
N ASP A 50 -4.36 -11.45 3.62
CA ASP A 50 -3.66 -10.44 2.82
C ASP A 50 -2.94 -9.42 3.70
N ARG A 51 -1.87 -8.88 3.14
CA ARG A 51 -1.05 -7.83 3.74
C ARG A 51 -1.89 -6.59 4.06
N ALA A 52 -2.68 -6.14 3.09
CA ALA A 52 -3.58 -5.01 3.21
C ALA A 52 -4.64 -5.07 2.09
N HIS A 53 -5.72 -4.30 2.24
CA HIS A 53 -6.60 -3.96 1.14
C HIS A 53 -7.40 -2.67 1.42
N ALA A 54 -7.68 -1.94 0.36
CA ALA A 54 -8.59 -0.82 0.32
C ALA A 54 -10.04 -1.31 0.09
N GLY A 55 -10.91 -0.98 1.03
CA GLY A 55 -12.34 -1.27 0.98
C GLY A 55 -13.14 -0.18 0.26
N LEU A 56 -14.28 -0.58 -0.31
CA LEU A 56 -15.19 0.29 -1.08
C LEU A 56 -15.72 1.51 -0.29
N LEU A 57 -15.70 1.45 1.04
CA LEU A 57 -16.17 2.52 1.93
C LEU A 57 -15.07 3.51 2.34
N GLY A 58 -13.95 3.56 1.60
CA GLY A 58 -12.87 4.50 1.90
C GLY A 58 -12.06 4.10 3.14
N THR A 59 -11.90 2.80 3.37
CA THR A 59 -11.16 2.26 4.52
C THR A 59 -9.97 1.44 4.06
N ILE A 60 -8.84 1.53 4.75
CA ILE A 60 -7.71 0.62 4.57
C ILE A 60 -7.76 -0.40 5.70
N THR A 61 -7.74 -1.69 5.38
CA THR A 61 -7.67 -2.75 6.38
C THR A 61 -6.36 -3.50 6.20
N LEU A 62 -5.61 -3.60 7.28
CA LEU A 62 -4.27 -4.19 7.32
C LEU A 62 -4.32 -5.55 8.03
N GLY A 63 -3.61 -6.51 7.46
CA GLY A 63 -3.32 -7.79 8.10
C GLY A 63 -2.12 -7.72 9.06
N PRO A 64 -1.72 -8.86 9.66
CA PRO A 64 -0.61 -8.94 10.59
C PRO A 64 0.77 -8.87 9.92
N GLU A 65 0.87 -9.20 8.62
CA GLU A 65 2.16 -9.37 7.93
C GLU A 65 3.08 -8.13 7.98
N PRO A 66 2.61 -6.88 7.73
CA PRO A 66 3.45 -5.68 7.86
C PRO A 66 4.01 -5.43 9.26
N PHE A 67 3.44 -6.08 10.27
CA PHE A 67 3.79 -5.95 11.68
C PHE A 67 4.56 -7.17 12.21
N ALA A 68 4.71 -8.22 11.40
CA ALA A 68 5.41 -9.44 11.77
C ALA A 68 6.94 -9.23 11.84
N PRO A 69 7.69 -10.13 12.51
CA PRO A 69 9.15 -10.11 12.47
C PRO A 69 9.66 -10.22 11.03
N GLY A 70 10.30 -9.15 10.53
CA GLY A 70 10.74 -9.04 9.13
C GLY A 70 10.04 -7.90 8.36
N GLY A 71 8.88 -7.44 8.81
CA GLY A 71 8.24 -6.24 8.26
C GLY A 71 9.05 -4.98 8.59
N THR A 72 9.35 -4.16 7.58
CA THR A 72 10.11 -2.90 7.73
C THR A 72 9.15 -1.71 7.89
N LEU A 73 9.67 -0.57 8.36
CA LEU A 73 8.87 0.65 8.41
C LEU A 73 8.59 1.18 6.99
N LEU A 74 9.60 1.08 6.11
CA LEU A 74 9.47 1.48 4.71
C LEU A 74 8.46 0.59 3.96
N GLY A 75 8.48 -0.72 4.17
CA GLY A 75 7.51 -1.65 3.59
C GLY A 75 6.08 -1.39 4.07
N LEU A 76 5.86 -0.99 5.32
CA LEU A 76 4.54 -0.54 5.78
C LEU A 76 4.13 0.79 5.14
N ALA A 77 5.06 1.74 5.00
CA ALA A 77 4.82 3.01 4.33
C ALA A 77 4.43 2.82 2.85
N GLU A 78 5.17 1.98 2.14
CA GLU A 78 4.88 1.56 0.77
C GLU A 78 3.47 0.98 0.65
N THR A 79 3.11 0.05 1.54
CA THR A 79 1.80 -0.60 1.53
C THR A 79 0.69 0.42 1.76
N LEU A 80 0.89 1.39 2.67
CA LEU A 80 -0.09 2.46 2.87
C LEU A 80 -0.25 3.36 1.65
N VAL A 81 0.82 3.68 0.94
CA VAL A 81 0.76 4.45 -0.32
C VAL A 81 0.01 3.65 -1.39
N HIS A 82 0.31 2.36 -1.53
CA HIS A 82 -0.38 1.46 -2.46
C HIS A 82 -1.90 1.47 -2.21
N GLU A 83 -2.31 1.20 -0.96
CA GLU A 83 -3.72 1.14 -0.61
C GLU A 83 -4.40 2.50 -0.66
N ARG A 84 -3.67 3.57 -0.34
CA ARG A 84 -4.21 4.93 -0.45
C ARG A 84 -4.48 5.28 -1.91
N PHE A 85 -3.64 4.84 -2.84
CA PHE A 85 -3.84 5.03 -4.26
C PHE A 85 -5.17 4.41 -4.71
N HIS A 86 -5.48 3.18 -4.28
CA HIS A 86 -6.77 2.54 -4.55
C HIS A 86 -7.97 3.38 -4.10
N LEU A 87 -7.86 4.11 -3.00
CA LEU A 87 -8.92 5.00 -2.53
C LEU A 87 -9.06 6.29 -3.34
N THR A 88 -8.08 6.63 -4.18
CA THR A 88 -8.23 7.72 -5.17
C THR A 88 -8.86 7.25 -6.47
N GLN A 89 -8.80 5.95 -6.78
CA GLN A 89 -9.37 5.37 -7.98
C GLN A 89 -10.89 5.31 -7.89
N ASN A 90 -11.56 5.25 -9.05
CA ASN A 90 -12.99 5.04 -9.08
C ASN A 90 -13.29 3.61 -8.61
N PRO A 91 -14.10 3.41 -7.55
CA PRO A 91 -14.39 2.08 -7.02
C PRO A 91 -15.07 1.15 -8.04
N LEU A 92 -15.76 1.70 -9.04
CA LEU A 92 -16.35 0.92 -10.12
C LEU A 92 -15.30 0.36 -11.09
N GLU A 93 -14.12 0.97 -11.20
CA GLU A 93 -13.03 0.45 -12.03
C GLU A 93 -12.55 -0.90 -11.52
N LYS A 94 -12.57 -1.14 -10.20
CA LYS A 94 -12.26 -2.45 -9.64
C LYS A 94 -13.20 -3.52 -10.17
N THR A 95 -14.51 -3.25 -10.12
CA THR A 95 -15.55 -4.16 -10.62
C THR A 95 -15.47 -4.34 -12.14
N VAL A 96 -15.30 -3.26 -12.90
CA VAL A 96 -15.18 -3.33 -14.36
C VAL A 96 -13.92 -4.08 -14.78
N SER A 97 -12.79 -3.82 -14.13
CA SER A 97 -11.51 -4.49 -14.38
C SER A 97 -11.58 -5.98 -14.04
N PHE A 98 -12.29 -6.34 -12.96
CA PHE A 98 -12.57 -7.73 -12.62
C PHE A 98 -13.33 -8.45 -13.74
N TRP A 99 -14.50 -7.92 -14.14
CA TRP A 99 -15.34 -8.55 -15.17
C TRP A 99 -14.69 -8.54 -16.55
N ALA A 100 -13.92 -7.50 -16.88
CA ALA A 100 -13.13 -7.46 -18.10
C ALA A 100 -12.13 -8.63 -18.13
N GLY A 101 -11.33 -8.83 -17.07
CA GLY A 101 -10.37 -9.93 -17.00
C GLY A 101 -11.01 -11.30 -17.14
N VAL A 102 -12.17 -11.52 -16.48
CA VAL A 102 -12.97 -12.74 -16.63
C VAL A 102 -13.43 -12.93 -18.08
N ALA A 103 -13.97 -11.89 -18.71
CA ALA A 103 -14.50 -11.96 -20.08
C ALA A 103 -13.39 -12.18 -21.13
N THR A 104 -12.21 -11.59 -20.93
CA THR A 104 -11.07 -11.69 -21.85
C THR A 104 -10.11 -12.84 -21.53
N LYS A 105 -10.36 -13.59 -20.44
CA LYS A 105 -9.46 -14.63 -19.92
C LYS A 105 -8.04 -14.11 -19.69
N SER A 106 -7.93 -12.90 -19.16
CA SER A 106 -6.68 -12.26 -18.76
C SER A 106 -6.65 -12.06 -17.25
N ASP A 107 -5.53 -11.56 -16.72
CA ASP A 107 -5.40 -11.29 -15.29
C ASP A 107 -6.50 -10.37 -14.78
N VAL A 108 -7.18 -10.85 -13.75
CA VAL A 108 -8.33 -10.21 -13.15
C VAL A 108 -7.86 -8.98 -12.38
N MET A 109 -8.60 -7.86 -12.50
CA MET A 109 -8.27 -6.57 -11.86
C MET A 109 -6.98 -5.89 -12.33
N ALA A 110 -6.22 -6.41 -13.30
CA ALA A 110 -4.94 -5.84 -13.73
C ALA A 110 -4.97 -4.32 -14.02
N ARG A 111 -6.01 -3.80 -14.71
CA ARG A 111 -6.12 -2.35 -14.99
C ARG A 111 -6.30 -1.49 -13.74
N TYR A 112 -6.82 -2.08 -12.68
CA TYR A 112 -7.08 -1.42 -11.41
C TYR A 112 -5.85 -1.51 -10.49
N GLU A 113 -5.21 -2.68 -10.45
CA GLU A 113 -4.07 -2.98 -9.56
C GLU A 113 -2.72 -2.40 -10.05
N LYS A 114 -2.43 -2.49 -11.35
CA LYS A 114 -1.12 -2.07 -11.89
C LYS A 114 -0.75 -0.61 -11.56
N PRO A 115 -1.67 0.37 -11.63
CA PRO A 115 -1.37 1.74 -11.24
C PRO A 115 -0.96 1.91 -9.77
N ALA A 116 -1.49 1.09 -8.85
CA ALA A 116 -1.12 1.15 -7.43
C ALA A 116 0.31 0.62 -7.20
N TYR A 117 0.71 -0.43 -7.93
CA TYR A 117 2.11 -0.88 -7.97
C TYR A 117 3.06 0.22 -8.50
N GLN A 118 2.65 0.97 -9.52
CA GLN A 118 3.42 2.10 -10.03
C GLN A 118 3.54 3.23 -8.99
N ALA A 119 2.48 3.51 -8.23
CA ALA A 119 2.52 4.48 -7.14
C ALA A 119 3.50 4.05 -6.03
N ALA A 120 3.48 2.78 -5.64
CA ALA A 120 4.43 2.20 -4.69
C ALA A 120 5.89 2.30 -5.17
N GLU A 121 6.17 1.94 -6.43
CA GLU A 121 7.51 2.09 -7.02
C GLU A 121 7.97 3.55 -7.05
N ASN A 122 7.10 4.47 -7.46
CA ASN A 122 7.42 5.90 -7.50
C ASN A 122 7.75 6.44 -6.11
N PHE A 123 7.02 6.00 -5.09
CA PHE A 123 7.29 6.36 -3.70
C PHE A 123 8.67 5.87 -3.26
N LEU A 124 8.98 4.60 -3.47
CA LEU A 124 10.27 4.01 -3.10
C LEU A 124 11.43 4.69 -3.83
N ARG A 125 11.32 4.92 -5.13
CA ARG A 125 12.35 5.66 -5.88
C ARG A 125 12.58 7.07 -5.34
N ARG A 126 11.50 7.77 -5.00
CA ARG A 126 11.58 9.12 -4.43
C ARG A 126 12.18 9.09 -3.02
N PHE A 127 11.85 8.07 -2.24
CA PHE A 127 12.43 7.83 -0.92
C PHE A 127 13.95 7.64 -1.01
N ALA A 128 14.44 6.75 -1.90
CA ALA A 128 15.86 6.52 -2.10
C ALA A 128 16.63 7.77 -2.54
N GLN A 129 16.02 8.61 -3.39
CA GLN A 129 16.57 9.91 -3.79
C GLN A 129 16.66 10.90 -2.62
N THR A 130 15.68 10.87 -1.73
CA THR A 130 15.56 11.80 -0.58
C THR A 130 16.49 11.38 0.56
N PHE A 131 16.62 10.08 0.79
CA PHE A 131 17.42 9.48 1.86
C PHE A 131 18.46 8.52 1.30
N PRO A 132 19.56 9.01 0.68
CA PRO A 132 20.56 8.15 0.03
C PRO A 132 21.21 7.13 0.97
N ALA A 133 21.32 7.45 2.27
CA ALA A 133 21.83 6.53 3.28
C ALA A 133 20.95 5.29 3.51
N LEU A 134 19.67 5.35 3.09
CA LEU A 134 18.69 4.28 3.18
C LEU A 134 18.33 3.69 1.80
N ALA A 135 19.09 4.02 0.75
CA ALA A 135 18.80 3.56 -0.61
C ALA A 135 18.76 2.03 -0.71
N THR A 136 19.64 1.31 -0.01
CA THR A 136 19.65 -0.16 0.01
C THR A 136 18.36 -0.77 0.57
N GLU A 137 17.78 -0.17 1.60
CA GLU A 137 16.48 -0.60 2.15
C GLU A 137 15.39 -0.40 1.10
N SER A 138 15.39 0.76 0.44
CA SER A 138 14.46 1.05 -0.64
C SER A 138 14.62 0.14 -1.85
N ASP A 139 15.85 -0.25 -2.22
CA ASP A 139 16.10 -1.18 -3.32
C ASP A 139 15.58 -2.58 -3.00
N THR A 140 15.64 -2.99 -1.73
CA THR A 140 15.10 -4.27 -1.26
C THR A 140 13.57 -4.29 -1.38
N GLU A 141 12.91 -3.25 -0.90
CA GLU A 141 11.45 -3.12 -1.03
C GLU A 141 11.03 -2.99 -2.49
N LEU A 142 11.79 -2.25 -3.30
CA LEU A 142 11.50 -2.10 -4.74
C LEU A 142 11.62 -3.42 -5.49
N PHE A 143 12.61 -4.24 -5.13
CA PHE A 143 12.73 -5.60 -5.65
C PHE A 143 11.50 -6.43 -5.28
N ALA A 144 11.06 -6.41 -4.02
CA ALA A 144 9.89 -7.16 -3.57
C ALA A 144 8.59 -6.73 -4.30
N VAL A 145 8.37 -5.42 -4.48
CA VAL A 145 7.25 -4.86 -5.23
C VAL A 145 7.26 -5.36 -6.68
N ARG A 146 8.42 -5.28 -7.35
CA ARG A 146 8.57 -5.73 -8.74
C ARG A 146 8.39 -7.23 -8.90
N SER A 147 8.98 -8.04 -8.02
CA SER A 147 8.82 -9.49 -8.05
C SER A 147 7.36 -9.90 -7.82
N SER A 148 6.65 -9.20 -6.95
CA SER A 148 5.21 -9.43 -6.72
C SER A 148 4.38 -9.07 -7.96
N PHE A 149 4.71 -7.96 -8.62
CA PHE A 149 4.06 -7.55 -9.86
C PHE A 149 4.31 -8.56 -11.00
N GLU A 150 5.57 -8.95 -11.21
CA GLU A 150 5.94 -9.92 -12.26
C GLU A 150 5.30 -11.28 -12.01
N SER A 151 5.28 -11.76 -10.78
CA SER A 151 4.61 -13.01 -10.43
C SER A 151 3.09 -12.95 -10.64
N SER A 152 2.48 -11.77 -10.51
CA SER A 152 1.03 -11.59 -10.63
C SER A 152 0.57 -11.39 -12.07
N TYR A 153 1.38 -10.73 -12.90
CA TYR A 153 0.98 -10.26 -14.24
C TYR A 153 1.88 -10.75 -15.38
N GLY A 154 2.98 -11.46 -15.09
CA GLY A 154 3.94 -11.92 -16.10
C GLY A 154 4.64 -10.78 -16.86
N GLU A 155 4.69 -9.58 -16.27
CA GLU A 155 5.19 -8.35 -16.86
C GLU A 155 6.23 -7.68 -15.98
N VAL A 156 7.10 -6.86 -16.57
CA VAL A 156 8.03 -6.02 -15.82
C VAL A 156 7.34 -4.70 -15.47
N LEU A 157 7.38 -4.32 -14.20
CA LEU A 157 6.91 -3.00 -13.77
C LEU A 157 7.85 -1.93 -14.35
N SER A 158 7.30 -1.12 -15.27
CA SER A 158 8.02 -0.08 -16.03
C SER A 158 7.64 1.33 -15.59
#